data_AF-A0A662S507-F1
#
_entry.id   AF-A0A662S507-F1
#
_cell.length_a   1.000
_cell.length_b   1.000
_cell.length_c   1.000
_cell.angle_alpha   90.00
_cell.angle_beta   90.00
_cell.angle_gamma   90.00
#
_symmetry.space_group_name_H-M   'P 1'
#
loop_
_entity.id
_entity.type
_entity.pdbx_description
1 polymer ?
#
loop_
_entity_poly.entity_id
_entity_poly.type
_entity_poly.pdbx_seq_one_letter_code
_entity_poly.pdbx_strand_id
1 'polypeptide(L)'
;MSKSSDLETEIRKFEARFERFLAREEELAELLRGFAKELREICTELSKVKEPVEGQKIAELRLKAMKALNQVLLKQSDVEHERSHLLESYGSLMLALEESLDSLL
;
A
#
# COMPACT_ATOMS: atom_id res chain seq x y z
N MET A 1 4.09 -11.28 -35.57
CA MET A 1 3.87 -9.99 -34.89
C MET A 1 5.24 -9.40 -34.61
N SER A 2 5.43 -8.09 -34.77
CA SER A 2 6.75 -7.45 -34.66
C SER A 2 7.18 -7.42 -33.19
N LYS A 3 8.38 -7.89 -32.85
CA LYS A 3 8.90 -7.91 -31.47
C LYS A 3 8.91 -6.51 -30.81
N SER A 4 9.03 -5.44 -31.61
CA SER A 4 8.90 -4.06 -31.15
C SER A 4 7.51 -3.72 -30.57
N SER A 5 6.44 -4.42 -30.96
CA SER A 5 5.11 -4.24 -30.35
C SER A 5 5.00 -4.86 -28.96
N ASP A 6 5.88 -5.82 -28.65
CA ASP A 6 5.84 -6.55 -27.39
C ASP A 6 6.49 -5.72 -26.28
N LEU A 7 7.59 -5.00 -26.57
CA LEU A 7 8.20 -4.05 -25.64
C LEU A 7 7.26 -2.90 -25.28
N GLU A 8 6.62 -2.25 -26.27
CA GLU A 8 5.64 -1.19 -25.98
C GLU A 8 4.47 -1.69 -25.13
N THR A 9 4.04 -2.94 -25.36
CA THR A 9 2.97 -3.58 -24.60
C THR A 9 3.39 -3.80 -23.15
N GLU A 10 4.60 -4.31 -22.90
CA GLU A 10 5.12 -4.50 -21.55
C GLU A 10 5.35 -3.18 -20.81
N ILE A 11 5.81 -2.12 -21.51
CA ILE A 11 5.91 -0.76 -20.95
C ILE A 11 4.54 -0.27 -20.46
N ARG A 12 3.50 -0.35 -21.30
CA ARG A 12 2.14 0.07 -20.90
C ARG A 12 1.59 -0.74 -19.73
N LYS A 13 1.86 -2.05 -19.69
CA LYS A 13 1.46 -2.89 -18.55
C LYS A 13 2.16 -2.47 -17.27
N PHE A 14 3.46 -2.18 -17.35
CA PHE A 14 4.25 -1.69 -16.23
C PHE A 14 3.72 -0.35 -15.72
N GLU A 15 3.51 0.64 -16.59
CA GLU A 15 2.95 1.95 -16.24
C GLU A 15 1.60 1.78 -15.52
N ALA A 16 0.70 0.97 -16.06
CA ALA A 16 -0.59 0.71 -15.43
C ALA A 16 -0.49 0.00 -14.06
N ARG A 17 0.49 -0.90 -13.87
CA ARG A 17 0.77 -1.54 -12.58
C ARG A 17 1.37 -0.56 -11.58
N PHE A 18 2.27 0.31 -12.03
CA PHE A 18 2.91 1.31 -11.20
C PHE A 18 1.91 2.34 -10.67
N GLU A 19 1.03 2.85 -11.54
CA GLU A 19 -0.04 3.78 -11.12
C GLU A 19 -1.01 3.13 -10.11
N ARG A 20 -1.37 1.85 -10.30
CA ARG A 20 -2.17 1.11 -9.31
C ARG A 20 -1.44 0.98 -7.98
N PHE A 21 -0.17 0.62 -8.00
CA PHE A 21 0.64 0.52 -6.78
C PHE A 21 0.70 1.86 -6.04
N LEU A 22 0.95 2.97 -6.74
CA LEU A 22 0.99 4.31 -6.13
C LEU A 22 -0.33 4.70 -5.49
N ALA A 23 -1.46 4.48 -6.18
CA ALA A 23 -2.78 4.76 -5.62
C ALA A 23 -3.04 3.96 -4.33
N ARG A 24 -2.61 2.69 -4.30
CA ARG A 24 -2.76 1.82 -3.11
C ARG A 24 -1.87 2.23 -1.95
N GLU A 25 -0.62 2.61 -2.22
CA GLU A 25 0.31 3.17 -1.21
C GLU A 25 -0.24 4.49 -0.63
N GLU A 26 -0.84 5.36 -1.44
CA GLU A 26 -1.47 6.59 -0.95
C GLU A 26 -2.67 6.29 -0.03
N GLU A 27 -3.55 5.37 -0.42
CA GLU A 27 -4.65 4.92 0.43
C GLU A 27 -4.15 4.34 1.77
N LEU A 28 -3.06 3.56 1.74
CA LEU A 28 -2.41 3.03 2.94
C LEU A 28 -1.85 4.15 3.83
N ALA A 29 -1.20 5.15 3.24
CA ALA A 29 -0.65 6.29 3.96
C ALA A 29 -1.75 7.07 4.72
N GLU A 30 -2.92 7.25 4.11
CA GLU A 30 -4.07 7.88 4.76
C GLU A 30 -4.61 7.04 5.93
N LEU A 31 -4.70 5.71 5.77
CA LEU A 31 -5.09 4.82 6.87
C LEU A 31 -4.10 4.86 8.03
N LEU A 32 -2.79 4.92 7.75
CA LEU A 32 -1.75 5.06 8.75
C LEU A 32 -1.84 6.39 9.50
N ARG A 33 -2.11 7.49 8.80
CA ARG A 33 -2.39 8.81 9.43
C ARG A 33 -3.61 8.73 10.35
N GLY A 34 -4.68 8.08 9.90
CA GLY A 34 -5.87 7.82 10.69
C GLY A 34 -5.56 7.03 11.96
N PHE A 35 -4.86 5.91 11.84
CA PHE A 35 -4.44 5.09 12.98
C PHE A 35 -3.57 5.87 13.97
N ALA A 36 -2.61 6.66 13.50
CA ALA A 36 -1.78 7.50 14.35
C ALA A 36 -2.61 8.55 15.12
N LYS A 37 -3.66 9.11 14.50
CA LYS A 37 -4.59 10.02 15.16
C LYS A 37 -5.34 9.33 16.30
N GLU A 38 -5.83 8.10 16.09
CA GLU A 38 -6.50 7.31 17.13
C GLU A 38 -5.59 7.04 18.33
N LEU A 39 -4.32 6.71 18.08
CA LEU A 39 -3.34 6.52 19.16
C LEU A 39 -3.07 7.81 19.94
N ARG A 40 -2.99 8.97 19.26
CA ARG A 40 -2.83 10.27 19.93
C ARG A 40 -4.04 10.64 20.79
N GLU A 41 -5.25 10.30 20.34
CA GLU A 41 -6.48 10.50 21.11
C GLU A 41 -6.44 9.69 22.40
N ILE A 42 -6.03 8.42 22.33
CA ILE A 42 -5.80 7.57 23.52
C ILE A 42 -4.79 8.22 24.47
N CYS A 43 -3.62 8.64 23.98
CA CYS A 43 -2.60 9.28 24.81
C CYS A 43 -3.11 10.57 25.48
N THR A 44 -3.91 11.36 24.76
CA THR A 44 -4.52 12.59 25.26
C THR A 44 -5.54 12.32 26.36
N GLU A 45 -6.36 11.29 26.20
CA GLU A 45 -7.33 10.93 27.22
C GLU A 45 -6.67 10.31 28.44
N LEU A 46 -5.61 9.51 28.26
CA LEU A 46 -4.79 8.97 29.35
C LEU A 46 -4.05 10.05 30.15
N SER A 47 -3.64 11.16 29.52
CA SER A 47 -2.92 12.24 30.21
C SER A 47 -3.82 13.16 31.04
N LYS A 48 -5.12 13.19 30.76
CA LYS A 48 -6.13 13.95 31.52
C LYS A 48 -6.55 13.27 32.81
N VAL A 49 -6.09 12.04 33.03
CA VAL A 49 -6.51 11.19 34.14
C VAL A 49 -5.78 11.59 35.42
N LYS A 50 -6.52 12.09 36.42
CA LYS A 50 -6.03 12.24 37.81
C LYS A 50 -6.63 11.21 38.77
N GLU A 51 -7.64 10.44 38.34
CA GLU A 51 -8.42 9.48 39.12
C GLU A 51 -8.93 8.34 38.20
N PRO A 52 -9.37 7.18 38.71
CA PRO A 52 -9.54 5.98 37.88
C PRO A 52 -10.48 6.25 36.70
N VAL A 53 -9.95 6.05 35.50
CA VAL A 53 -10.67 6.28 34.25
C VAL A 53 -11.90 5.40 34.24
N GLU A 54 -13.04 5.97 33.83
CA GLU A 54 -14.20 5.17 33.44
C GLU A 54 -13.74 4.15 32.40
N GLY A 55 -13.57 2.89 32.82
CA GLY A 55 -12.95 1.84 32.00
C GLY A 55 -13.64 1.66 30.64
N GLN A 56 -14.90 2.07 30.54
CA GLN A 56 -15.69 2.09 29.32
C GLN A 56 -15.14 3.04 28.25
N LYS A 57 -14.75 4.27 28.61
CA LYS A 57 -14.20 5.24 27.65
C LYS A 57 -12.86 4.78 27.07
N ILE A 58 -11.98 4.21 27.90
CA ILE A 58 -10.74 3.60 27.42
C ILE A 58 -11.01 2.38 26.55
N ALA A 59 -11.98 1.54 26.93
CA ALA A 59 -12.33 0.36 26.13
C ALA A 59 -12.81 0.75 24.73
N GLU A 60 -13.63 1.80 24.61
CA GLU A 60 -14.08 2.34 23.32
C GLU A 60 -12.94 2.87 22.46
N LEU A 61 -12.03 3.66 23.04
CA LEU A 61 -10.86 4.17 22.32
C LEU A 61 -9.92 3.04 21.88
N ARG A 62 -9.68 2.05 22.74
CA ARG A 62 -8.90 0.85 22.38
C ARG A 62 -9.52 0.09 21.21
N LEU A 63 -10.84 -0.10 21.22
CA LEU A 63 -11.55 -0.77 20.13
C LEU A 63 -11.43 0.03 18.82
N LYS A 64 -11.53 1.37 18.89
CA LYS A 64 -11.39 2.25 17.73
C LYS A 64 -9.99 2.15 17.11
N ALA A 65 -8.94 2.18 17.93
CA ALA A 65 -7.56 1.99 17.47
C ALA A 65 -7.32 0.59 16.88
N MET A 66 -7.88 -0.46 17.49
CA MET A 66 -7.79 -1.83 16.95
C MET A 66 -8.47 -1.95 15.58
N LYS A 67 -9.64 -1.34 15.39
CA LYS A 67 -10.32 -1.31 14.09
C LYS A 67 -9.51 -0.57 13.04
N ALA A 68 -8.92 0.57 13.39
CA ALA A 68 -8.04 1.33 12.50
C ALA A 68 -6.79 0.52 12.10
N LEU A 69 -6.15 -0.15 13.07
CA LEU A 69 -5.01 -1.04 12.78
C LEU A 69 -5.41 -2.18 11.85
N ASN A 70 -6.56 -2.82 12.07
CA ASN A 70 -7.02 -3.89 11.20
C ASN A 70 -7.21 -3.42 9.75
N GLN A 71 -7.74 -2.21 9.55
CA GLN A 71 -7.86 -1.62 8.20
C GLN A 71 -6.49 -1.37 7.56
N VAL A 72 -5.52 -0.85 8.33
CA VAL A 72 -4.12 -0.69 7.86
C VAL A 72 -3.55 -2.04 7.41
N LEU A 73 -3.71 -3.10 8.21
CA LEU A 73 -3.16 -4.42 7.90
C LEU A 73 -3.80 -5.04 6.66
N LEU A 74 -5.13 -4.92 6.51
CA LEU A 74 -5.82 -5.36 5.29
C LEU A 74 -5.28 -4.59 4.07
N LYS A 75 -5.10 -3.28 4.20
CA LYS A 75 -4.60 -2.47 3.08
C LYS A 75 -3.14 -2.74 2.74
N GLN A 76 -2.31 -3.01 3.75
CA GLN A 76 -0.92 -3.41 3.58
C GLN A 76 -0.84 -4.67 2.71
N SER A 77 -1.73 -5.64 2.93
CA SER A 77 -1.80 -6.84 2.10
C SER A 77 -2.11 -6.54 0.63
N ASP A 78 -3.02 -5.59 0.35
CA ASP A 78 -3.32 -5.16 -1.03
C ASP A 78 -2.10 -4.50 -1.68
N VAL A 79 -1.40 -3.64 -0.94
CA VAL A 79 -0.19 -2.95 -1.41
C VAL A 79 0.93 -3.94 -1.72
N GLU A 80 1.14 -4.94 -0.86
CA GLU A 80 2.10 -6.00 -1.10
C GLU A 80 1.76 -6.81 -2.35
N HIS A 81 0.48 -7.08 -2.60
CA HIS A 81 0.04 -7.75 -3.82
C HIS A 81 0.37 -6.95 -5.09
N GLU A 82 0.09 -5.65 -5.12
CA GLU A 82 0.47 -4.79 -6.26
C GLU A 82 1.99 -4.66 -6.40
N ARG A 83 2.73 -4.61 -5.28
CA ARG A 83 4.20 -4.59 -5.29
C ARG A 83 4.77 -5.85 -5.92
N SER A 84 4.20 -7.03 -5.64
CA SER A 84 4.60 -8.28 -6.30
C SER A 84 4.44 -8.20 -7.82
N HIS A 85 3.31 -7.70 -8.32
CA HIS A 85 3.09 -7.49 -9.77
C HIS A 85 4.12 -6.53 -10.38
N LEU A 86 4.49 -5.48 -9.64
CA LEU A 86 5.51 -4.54 -10.09
C LEU A 86 6.89 -5.22 -10.22
N LEU A 87 7.27 -6.03 -9.23
CA LEU A 87 8.52 -6.80 -9.26
C LEU A 87 8.58 -7.77 -10.44
N GLU A 88 7.48 -8.47 -10.72
CA GLU A 88 7.39 -9.37 -11.88
C GLU A 88 7.56 -8.62 -13.21
N SER A 89 7.02 -7.39 -13.29
CA SER A 89 7.09 -6.56 -14.50
C SER A 89 8.53 -6.20 -14.88
N TYR A 90 9.44 -6.07 -13.92
CA TYR A 90 10.84 -5.75 -14.21
C TYR A 90 11.51 -6.81 -15.07
N GLY A 91 11.27 -8.09 -14.77
CA GLY A 91 11.79 -9.20 -15.55
C GLY A 91 11.22 -9.22 -16.96
N SER A 92 9.90 -9.07 -17.09
CA SER A 92 9.22 -9.02 -18.39
C SER A 92 9.70 -7.86 -19.27
N LEU A 93 9.92 -6.67 -18.68
CA LEU A 93 10.45 -5.51 -19.40
C LEU A 93 11.87 -5.75 -19.93
N MET A 94 12.77 -6.27 -19.10
CA MET A 94 14.15 -6.53 -19.52
C MET A 94 14.21 -7.61 -20.60
N LEU A 95 13.38 -8.65 -20.49
CA LEU A 95 13.28 -9.69 -21.52
C LEU A 95 12.76 -9.12 -22.84
N ALA A 96 11.66 -8.36 -22.81
CA ALA A 96 11.09 -7.76 -24.02
C ALA A 96 12.05 -6.76 -24.69
N LEU A 97 12.85 -6.06 -23.88
CA LEU A 97 13.90 -5.17 -24.37
C LEU A 97 14.99 -5.96 -25.10
N GLU A 98 15.52 -7.01 -24.49
CA GLU A 98 16.57 -7.85 -25.07
C GLU A 98 16.07 -8.51 -26.37
N GLU A 99 14.87 -9.10 -26.36
CA GLU A 99 14.29 -9.72 -27.55
C GLU A 99 14.07 -8.73 -28.70
N SER A 100 13.76 -7.48 -28.39
CA SER A 100 13.63 -6.40 -29.37
C SER A 100 14.98 -6.00 -29.95
N LEU A 101 16.03 -5.94 -29.13
CA LEU A 101 17.40 -5.63 -29.58
C LEU A 101 17.98 -6.77 -30.43
N ASP A 102 17.79 -8.02 -30.01
CA ASP A 102 18.17 -9.22 -30.77
C ASP A 102 17.53 -9.26 -32.16
N SER A 103 16.36 -8.63 -32.35
CA SER A 103 15.70 -8.55 -33.65
C SER A 103 16.34 -7.55 -34.62
N LEU A 104 17.27 -6.72 -34.14
CA LEU A 104 17.99 -5.71 -34.90
C LEU A 104 19.42 -6.16 -35.28
N LEU A 105 19.91 -7.27 -34.71
CA LEU A 105 21.22 -7.87 -34.97
C LEU A 105 21.13 -9.05 -35.94
#